data_AF-A0A2S7PQE1-F1
#
_entry.id   AF-A0A2S7PQE1-F1
#
_cell.length_a   1.000
_cell.length_b   1.000
_cell.length_c   1.000
_cell.angle_alpha   90.00
_cell.angle_beta   90.00
_cell.angle_gamma   90.00
#
_symmetry.space_group_name_H-M   'P 1'
#
loop_
_entity.id
_entity.type
_entity.pdbx_description
1 polymer ?
#
loop_
_entity_poly.entity_id
_entity_poly.type
_entity_poly.pdbx_seq_one_letter_code
_entity_poly.pdbx_strand_id
1 'polypeptide(L)'
;MLDNAGITNTTTQLQIVGSRPLGEGANIVLNAWCLCCALVGTYYADALGRRATAIISTSLLTVFLFVVGALTKVYGTSTNKSGIYGTVAAIFLFQGAYSFGWTPLLYLYPPEVLSYPIRANGMGVFTFFLNGVALLCVFSFPFALDSMGWKTYMMNGAWDVLEVGVIWAYWVETKGKTLEEIDEVFEGVKHSNVPDLEDVLQGKVDLGDSLAFEVSPTDRIEVTPGK
;
A
#
# COMPACT_ATOMS: atom_id res chain seq x y z
N MET A 1 14.19 -1.90 23.47
CA MET A 1 12.82 -1.91 22.90
C MET A 1 11.80 -2.66 23.74
N LEU A 2 12.09 -3.86 24.23
CA LEU A 2 11.09 -4.71 24.90
C LEU A 2 11.28 -4.81 26.43
N ASP A 3 12.28 -4.12 27.00
CA ASP A 3 12.43 -3.94 28.46
C ASP A 3 11.55 -2.80 28.99
N ASN A 4 11.33 -1.75 28.20
CA ASN A 4 10.48 -0.61 28.56
C ASN A 4 8.97 -0.92 28.55
N ALA A 5 8.58 -2.13 28.16
CA ALA A 5 7.21 -2.62 28.13
C ALA A 5 6.90 -3.63 29.26
N GLY A 6 7.74 -3.74 30.30
CA GLY A 6 7.41 -4.55 31.49
C GLY A 6 7.37 -6.07 31.28
N ILE A 7 7.78 -6.57 30.11
CA ILE A 7 7.85 -8.00 29.82
C ILE A 7 9.27 -8.50 30.14
N THR A 8 9.53 -8.79 31.41
CA THR A 8 10.80 -9.34 31.92
C THR A 8 10.99 -10.84 31.62
N ASN A 9 10.08 -11.46 30.85
CA ASN A 9 10.18 -12.87 30.48
C ASN A 9 10.74 -13.01 29.05
N THR A 10 12.01 -13.38 28.96
CA THR A 10 12.77 -13.58 27.71
C THR A 10 12.05 -14.52 26.73
N THR A 11 11.22 -15.42 27.23
CA THR A 11 10.43 -16.39 26.45
C THR A 11 9.32 -15.73 25.62
N THR A 12 8.64 -14.70 26.13
CA THR A 12 7.53 -14.02 25.42
C THR A 12 8.07 -13.00 24.43
N GLN A 13 9.19 -12.36 24.77
CA GLN A 13 9.94 -11.46 23.92
C GLN A 13 10.49 -12.18 22.67
N LEU A 14 11.03 -13.39 22.85
CA LEU A 14 11.51 -14.27 21.77
C LEU A 14 10.39 -14.96 20.98
N GLN A 15 9.18 -15.11 21.55
CA GLN A 15 8.01 -15.63 20.84
C GLN A 15 7.42 -14.64 19.83
N ILE A 16 7.64 -13.33 20.03
CA ILE A 16 7.12 -12.27 19.16
C ILE A 16 8.18 -11.81 18.14
N VAL A 17 9.49 -11.81 18.50
CA VAL A 17 10.55 -11.16 17.69
C VAL A 17 11.64 -12.11 17.14
N GLY A 18 11.45 -13.43 17.16
CA GLY A 18 12.05 -14.30 16.14
C GLY A 18 13.43 -14.91 16.43
N SER A 19 13.52 -15.87 17.36
CA SER A 19 14.72 -16.74 17.42
C SER A 19 14.51 -18.13 18.03
N ARG A 20 13.27 -18.61 18.15
CA ARG A 20 12.99 -20.01 18.53
C ARG A 20 11.90 -20.64 17.64
N PRO A 21 11.96 -21.97 17.40
CA PRO A 21 11.02 -22.69 16.52
C PRO A 21 9.55 -22.70 16.99
N LEU A 22 9.23 -22.13 18.16
CA LEU A 22 7.85 -21.92 18.66
C LEU A 22 7.34 -20.47 18.46
N GLY A 23 8.22 -19.51 18.19
CA GLY A 23 7.86 -18.12 17.79
C GLY A 23 7.54 -18.00 16.30
N GLU A 24 7.89 -19.03 15.50
CA GLU A 24 7.49 -19.13 14.10
C GLU A 24 5.98 -19.22 13.95
N GLY A 25 5.27 -19.88 14.87
CA GLY A 25 3.81 -20.00 14.80
C GLY A 25 3.08 -18.65 14.80
N ALA A 26 3.50 -17.70 15.65
CA ALA A 26 2.86 -16.38 15.72
C ALA A 26 3.13 -15.55 14.45
N ASN A 27 4.36 -15.61 13.92
CA ASN A 27 4.71 -14.94 12.68
C ASN A 27 4.05 -15.59 11.46
N ILE A 28 3.97 -16.92 11.41
CA ILE A 28 3.28 -17.66 10.34
C ILE A 28 1.78 -17.33 10.36
N VAL A 29 1.15 -17.32 11.55
CA VAL A 29 -0.27 -16.94 11.70
C VAL A 29 -0.49 -15.49 11.30
N LEU A 30 0.39 -14.58 11.70
CA LEU A 30 0.31 -13.17 11.30
C LEU A 30 0.47 -13.00 9.78
N ASN A 31 1.44 -13.66 9.17
CA ASN A 31 1.64 -13.61 7.72
C ASN A 31 0.47 -14.27 6.96
N ALA A 32 -0.08 -15.37 7.47
CA ALA A 32 -1.27 -15.99 6.89
C ALA A 32 -2.50 -15.07 6.99
N TRP A 33 -2.67 -14.39 8.13
CA TRP A 33 -3.70 -13.36 8.31
C TRP A 33 -3.52 -12.18 7.35
N CYS A 34 -2.31 -11.64 7.26
CA CYS A 34 -1.94 -10.59 6.31
C CYS A 34 -2.21 -11.02 4.87
N LEU A 35 -1.91 -12.27 4.50
CA LEU A 35 -2.20 -12.81 3.18
C LEU A 35 -3.70 -12.82 2.90
N CYS A 36 -4.53 -13.30 3.83
CA CYS A 36 -5.98 -13.28 3.68
C CYS A 36 -6.50 -11.83 3.54
N CYS A 37 -6.03 -10.91 4.38
CA CYS A 37 -6.41 -9.50 4.31
C CYS A 37 -5.95 -8.85 3.00
N ALA A 38 -4.77 -9.20 2.48
CA ALA A 38 -4.25 -8.68 1.21
C ALA A 38 -5.03 -9.19 0.00
N LEU A 39 -5.48 -10.45 0.01
CA LEU A 39 -6.32 -11.00 -1.07
C LEU A 39 -7.69 -10.30 -1.11
N VAL A 40 -8.30 -10.11 0.07
CA VAL A 40 -9.55 -9.35 0.19
C VAL A 40 -9.33 -7.88 -0.21
N GLY A 41 -8.23 -7.29 0.24
CA GLY A 41 -7.81 -5.92 -0.09
C GLY A 41 -7.67 -5.68 -1.58
N THR A 42 -6.96 -6.56 -2.27
CA THR A 42 -6.79 -6.50 -3.73
C THR A 42 -8.14 -6.54 -4.45
N TYR A 43 -9.04 -7.45 -4.05
CA TYR A 43 -10.37 -7.54 -4.65
C TYR A 43 -11.19 -6.25 -4.45
N TYR A 44 -11.15 -5.66 -3.25
CA TYR A 44 -11.84 -4.41 -2.97
C TYR A 44 -11.16 -3.18 -3.58
N ALA A 45 -9.84 -3.21 -3.80
CA ALA A 45 -9.09 -2.11 -4.40
C ALA A 45 -9.52 -1.86 -5.85
N ASP A 46 -9.83 -2.92 -6.59
CA ASP A 46 -10.38 -2.80 -7.95
C ASP A 46 -11.82 -2.29 -7.95
N ALA A 47 -12.63 -2.68 -6.95
CA ALA A 47 -14.02 -2.28 -6.85
C ALA A 47 -14.22 -0.85 -6.32
N LEU A 48 -13.43 -0.41 -5.33
CA LEU A 48 -13.59 0.89 -4.66
C LEU A 48 -12.74 2.00 -5.29
N GLY A 49 -11.67 1.63 -6.00
CA GLY A 49 -10.70 2.58 -6.54
C GLY A 49 -9.48 2.77 -5.63
N ARG A 50 -8.40 3.31 -6.19
CA ARG A 50 -7.09 3.35 -5.52
C ARG A 50 -7.07 4.41 -4.43
N ARG A 51 -7.62 5.60 -4.66
CA ARG A 51 -7.64 6.70 -3.69
C ARG A 51 -8.55 6.39 -2.51
N ALA A 52 -9.76 5.88 -2.78
CA ALA A 52 -10.70 5.52 -1.72
C ALA A 52 -10.15 4.40 -0.83
N THR A 53 -9.54 3.37 -1.43
CA THR A 53 -8.92 2.27 -0.69
C THR A 53 -7.76 2.75 0.18
N ALA A 54 -6.93 3.67 -0.33
CA ALA A 54 -5.85 4.31 0.43
C ALA A 54 -6.39 5.01 1.69
N ILE A 55 -7.40 5.87 1.52
CA ILE A 55 -7.97 6.67 2.61
C ILE A 55 -8.62 5.78 3.67
N ILE A 56 -9.43 4.79 3.25
CA ILE A 56 -10.11 3.88 4.16
C ILE A 56 -9.09 3.06 4.95
N SER A 57 -8.08 2.50 4.26
CA SER A 57 -7.02 1.71 4.87
C SER A 57 -6.22 2.54 5.89
N THR A 58 -5.72 3.72 5.50
CA THR A 58 -4.91 4.56 6.39
C THR A 58 -5.71 5.11 7.56
N SER A 59 -7.01 5.39 7.37
CA SER A 59 -7.90 5.80 8.47
C SER A 59 -8.09 4.68 9.50
N LEU A 60 -8.31 3.45 9.05
CA LEU A 60 -8.40 2.28 9.94
C LEU A 60 -7.08 2.01 10.64
N LEU A 61 -5.97 2.12 9.91
CA LEU A 61 -4.61 1.97 10.44
C LEU A 61 -4.36 2.94 11.59
N THR A 62 -4.68 4.21 11.38
CA THR A 62 -4.57 5.29 12.37
C THR A 62 -5.34 4.95 13.66
N VAL A 63 -6.59 4.52 13.52
CA VAL A 63 -7.44 4.17 14.67
C VAL A 63 -6.85 3.00 15.45
N PHE A 64 -6.45 1.92 14.76
CA PHE A 64 -5.85 0.77 15.43
C PHE A 64 -4.53 1.11 16.12
N LEU A 65 -3.72 1.98 15.51
CA LEU A 65 -2.45 2.41 16.09
C LEU A 65 -2.64 3.25 17.36
N PHE A 66 -3.64 4.14 17.39
CA PHE A 66 -4.02 4.85 18.61
C PHE A 66 -4.53 3.92 19.70
N VAL A 67 -5.32 2.89 19.34
CA VAL A 67 -5.77 1.86 20.28
C VAL A 67 -4.59 1.07 20.85
N VAL A 68 -3.64 0.65 20.02
CA VAL A 68 -2.40 -0.01 20.46
C VAL A 68 -1.62 0.88 21.42
N GLY A 69 -1.44 2.16 21.11
CA GLY A 69 -0.76 3.11 21.99
C GLY A 69 -1.47 3.30 23.34
N ALA A 70 -2.80 3.40 23.32
CA ALA A 70 -3.60 3.54 24.54
C ALA A 70 -3.55 2.29 25.42
N LEU A 71 -3.70 1.10 24.82
CA LEU A 71 -3.62 -0.18 25.53
C LEU A 71 -2.20 -0.43 26.07
N THR A 72 -1.17 -0.05 25.33
CA THR A 72 0.23 -0.15 25.79
C THR A 72 0.49 0.76 27.00
N LYS A 73 -0.10 1.96 27.03
CA LYS A 73 0.00 2.87 28.18
C LYS A 73 -0.67 2.29 29.44
N VAL A 74 -1.84 1.67 29.30
CA VAL A 74 -2.65 1.18 30.43
C VAL A 74 -2.18 -0.19 30.92
N TYR A 75 -1.86 -1.09 30.00
CA TYR A 75 -1.58 -2.50 30.29
C TYR A 75 -0.11 -2.89 30.11
N GLY A 76 0.76 -1.99 29.65
CA GLY A 76 2.18 -2.30 29.41
C GLY A 76 2.92 -2.80 30.65
N THR A 77 2.65 -2.27 31.84
CA THR A 77 3.27 -2.71 33.09
C THR A 77 2.35 -3.55 33.99
N SER A 78 1.14 -3.85 33.51
CA SER A 78 0.11 -4.53 34.30
C SER A 78 0.19 -6.05 34.12
N THR A 79 0.03 -6.82 35.20
CA THR A 79 -0.04 -8.31 35.15
C THR A 79 -1.37 -8.85 34.59
N ASN A 80 -2.24 -7.98 34.09
CA ASN A 80 -3.57 -8.35 33.61
C ASN A 80 -3.46 -8.99 32.22
N LYS A 81 -3.52 -10.33 32.19
CA LYS A 81 -3.41 -11.14 30.98
C LYS A 81 -4.41 -10.72 29.89
N SER A 82 -5.64 -10.37 30.26
CA SER A 82 -6.68 -9.97 29.30
C SER A 82 -6.31 -8.69 28.53
N GLY A 83 -5.71 -7.71 29.21
CA GLY A 83 -5.26 -6.47 28.57
C GLY A 83 -4.11 -6.69 27.60
N ILE A 84 -3.16 -7.57 27.95
CA ILE A 84 -2.02 -7.94 27.10
C ILE A 84 -2.52 -8.64 25.82
N TYR A 85 -3.44 -9.60 25.92
CA TYR A 85 -4.03 -10.24 24.74
C TYR A 85 -4.82 -9.26 23.87
N GLY A 86 -5.49 -8.27 24.48
CA GLY A 86 -6.16 -7.19 23.76
C GLY A 86 -5.21 -6.33 22.94
N THR A 87 -4.04 -5.96 23.50
CA THR A 87 -3.01 -5.22 22.76
C THR A 87 -2.49 -6.02 21.57
N VAL A 88 -2.27 -7.33 21.75
CA VAL A 88 -1.84 -8.21 20.64
C VAL A 88 -2.91 -8.27 19.55
N ALA A 89 -4.19 -8.43 19.89
CA ALA A 89 -5.28 -8.43 18.92
C ALA A 89 -5.34 -7.11 18.12
N ALA A 90 -5.13 -5.97 18.78
CA ALA A 90 -5.09 -4.67 18.11
C ALA A 90 -3.91 -4.55 17.12
N ILE A 91 -2.76 -5.15 17.42
CA ILE A 91 -1.62 -5.22 16.49
C ILE A 91 -1.95 -6.07 15.26
N PHE A 92 -2.67 -7.19 15.42
CA PHE A 92 -3.14 -8.02 14.31
C PHE A 92 -4.12 -7.26 13.40
N LEU A 93 -5.02 -6.46 13.98
CA LEU A 93 -5.94 -5.61 13.23
C LEU A 93 -5.21 -4.49 12.47
N PHE A 94 -4.21 -3.86 13.10
CA PHE A 94 -3.33 -2.89 12.44
C PHE A 94 -2.62 -3.51 11.23
N GLN A 95 -1.98 -4.68 11.41
CA GLN A 95 -1.31 -5.37 10.31
C GLN A 95 -2.28 -5.83 9.21
N GLY A 96 -3.48 -6.27 9.59
CA GLY A 96 -4.53 -6.61 8.63
C GLY A 96 -4.97 -5.42 7.78
N ALA A 97 -5.17 -4.25 8.40
CA ALA A 97 -5.51 -3.02 7.68
C ALA A 97 -4.37 -2.57 6.76
N TYR A 98 -3.12 -2.64 7.20
CA TYR A 98 -1.95 -2.34 6.37
C TYR A 98 -1.86 -3.28 5.15
N SER A 99 -2.05 -4.58 5.37
CA SER A 99 -2.02 -5.57 4.29
C SER A 99 -3.19 -5.42 3.31
N PHE A 100 -4.34 -4.95 3.77
CA PHE A 100 -5.51 -4.72 2.93
C PHE A 100 -5.28 -3.60 1.91
N GLY A 101 -4.74 -2.45 2.32
CA GLY A 101 -4.56 -1.30 1.43
C GLY A 101 -3.13 -1.13 0.92
N TRP A 102 -2.19 -0.87 1.83
CA TRP A 102 -0.85 -0.40 1.46
C TRP A 102 0.00 -1.44 0.73
N THR A 103 -0.14 -2.72 1.05
CA THR A 103 0.66 -3.79 0.43
C THR A 103 0.48 -3.87 -1.09
N PRO A 104 -0.75 -3.97 -1.64
CA PRO A 104 -0.94 -3.91 -3.09
C PRO A 104 -0.70 -2.51 -3.66
N LEU A 105 -1.12 -1.47 -2.95
CA LEU A 105 -1.17 -0.10 -3.45
C LEU A 105 0.22 0.52 -3.65
N LEU A 106 1.20 0.15 -2.83
CA LEU A 106 2.59 0.60 -2.93
C LEU A 106 3.23 0.23 -4.27
N TYR A 107 2.81 -0.90 -4.87
CA TYR A 107 3.35 -1.36 -6.15
C TYR A 107 2.43 -1.07 -7.33
N LEU A 108 1.13 -0.89 -7.08
CA LEU A 108 0.13 -0.63 -8.11
C LEU A 108 0.04 0.85 -8.51
N TYR A 109 0.05 1.76 -7.53
CA TYR A 109 -0.18 3.18 -7.78
C TYR A 109 1.00 3.90 -8.46
N PRO A 110 2.28 3.70 -8.07
CA PRO A 110 3.39 4.40 -8.71
C PRO A 110 3.50 4.19 -10.24
N PRO A 111 3.37 2.97 -10.79
CA PRO A 111 3.41 2.79 -12.24
C PRO A 111 2.14 3.30 -12.96
N GLU A 112 1.01 3.45 -12.26
CA GLU A 112 -0.22 4.05 -12.82
C GLU A 112 -0.07 5.58 -12.99
N VAL A 113 0.71 6.24 -12.13
CA VAL A 113 0.92 7.71 -12.16
C VAL A 113 2.11 8.12 -13.05
N LEU A 114 3.00 7.19 -13.39
CA LEU A 114 4.15 7.48 -14.25
C LEU A 114 3.82 7.28 -15.73
N SER A 115 4.09 8.33 -16.51
CA SER A 115 4.07 8.27 -17.98
C SER A 115 4.99 7.19 -18.53
N TYR A 116 4.53 6.52 -19.59
CA TYR A 116 5.18 5.35 -20.19
C TYR A 116 6.70 5.51 -20.46
N PRO A 117 7.20 6.59 -21.10
CA PRO A 117 8.62 6.73 -21.44
C PRO A 117 9.55 6.86 -20.22
N ILE A 118 9.07 7.42 -19.11
CA ILE A 118 9.87 7.63 -17.90
C ILE A 118 9.66 6.55 -16.83
N ARG A 119 8.67 5.68 -17.03
CA ARG A 119 8.20 4.70 -16.03
C ARG A 119 9.32 3.82 -15.49
N ALA A 120 10.15 3.25 -16.36
CA ALA A 120 11.23 2.36 -15.93
C ALA A 120 12.26 3.08 -15.02
N ASN A 121 12.67 4.29 -15.41
CA ASN A 121 13.64 5.07 -14.63
C ASN A 121 13.05 5.59 -13.32
N GLY A 122 11.80 6.08 -13.36
CA GLY A 122 11.14 6.60 -12.17
C GLY A 122 10.82 5.49 -11.15
N MET A 123 10.46 4.28 -11.60
CA MET A 123 10.30 3.12 -10.71
C MET A 123 11.62 2.69 -10.06
N GLY A 124 12.76 2.82 -10.76
CA GLY A 124 14.08 2.59 -10.20
C GLY A 124 14.41 3.57 -9.07
N VAL A 125 14.17 4.86 -9.28
CA VAL A 125 14.35 5.91 -8.26
C VAL A 125 13.40 5.70 -7.09
N PHE A 126 12.12 5.42 -7.36
CA PHE A 126 11.12 5.11 -6.34
C PHE A 126 11.59 3.95 -5.43
N THR A 127 12.04 2.85 -6.03
CA THR A 127 12.52 1.68 -5.29
C THR A 127 13.74 2.01 -4.42
N PHE A 128 14.67 2.83 -4.94
CA PHE A 128 15.84 3.26 -4.18
C PHE A 128 15.46 4.07 -2.94
N PHE A 129 14.59 5.08 -3.08
CA PHE A 129 14.11 5.87 -1.95
C PHE A 129 13.27 5.06 -0.97
N LEU A 130 12.38 4.21 -1.48
CA LEU A 130 11.55 3.33 -0.66
C LEU A 130 12.41 2.45 0.25
N ASN A 131 13.41 1.76 -0.30
CA ASN A 131 14.30 0.91 0.48
C ASN A 131 15.24 1.72 1.39
N GLY A 132 15.71 2.89 0.95
CA GLY A 132 16.55 3.77 1.75
C GLY A 132 15.83 4.29 3.00
N VAL A 133 14.59 4.77 2.85
CA VAL A 133 13.76 5.23 3.97
C VAL A 133 13.35 4.04 4.85
N ALA A 134 12.98 2.90 4.25
CA ALA A 134 12.65 1.69 5.02
C ALA A 134 13.82 1.25 5.91
N LEU A 135 15.05 1.28 5.41
CA LEU A 135 16.25 0.99 6.20
C LEU A 135 16.38 1.94 7.40
N LEU A 136 16.25 3.25 7.16
CA LEU A 136 16.32 4.26 8.23
C LEU A 136 15.24 4.04 9.29
N CYS A 137 14.01 3.76 8.89
CA CYS A 137 12.89 3.48 9.78
C CYS A 137 13.15 2.22 10.62
N VAL A 138 13.59 1.12 10.00
CA VAL A 138 13.87 -0.15 10.70
C VAL A 138 14.94 0.00 11.77
N PHE A 139 15.96 0.84 11.54
CA PHE A 139 16.95 1.15 12.56
C PHE A 139 16.46 2.17 13.59
N SER A 140 15.71 3.19 13.19
CA SER A 140 15.32 4.31 14.06
C SER A 140 14.18 3.97 15.02
N PHE A 141 13.17 3.22 14.57
CA PHE A 141 12.03 2.81 15.39
C PHE A 141 12.43 2.09 16.68
N PRO A 142 13.45 1.21 16.67
CA PRO A 142 14.07 0.67 17.87
C PRO A 142 14.46 1.66 18.93
N PHE A 143 15.25 2.65 18.56
CA PHE A 143 15.73 3.66 19.49
C PHE A 143 14.58 4.57 19.96
N ALA A 144 13.61 4.85 19.08
CA ALA A 144 12.43 5.64 19.43
C ALA A 144 11.53 4.94 20.45
N LEU A 145 11.26 3.64 20.28
CA LEU A 145 10.47 2.87 21.24
C LEU A 145 11.18 2.67 22.57
N ASP A 146 12.51 2.56 22.58
CA ASP A 146 13.25 2.42 23.84
C ASP A 146 13.31 3.71 24.65
N SER A 147 13.38 4.86 23.98
CA SER A 147 13.43 6.18 24.65
C SER A 147 12.05 6.70 25.06
N MET A 148 11.02 6.51 24.24
CA MET A 148 9.71 7.14 24.42
C MET A 148 8.57 6.16 24.75
N GLY A 149 8.78 4.85 24.59
CA GLY A 149 7.79 3.82 24.90
C GLY A 149 6.46 4.01 24.17
N TRP A 150 5.36 4.06 24.92
CA TRP A 150 4.00 4.15 24.35
C TRP A 150 3.76 5.41 23.51
N LYS A 151 4.50 6.50 23.75
CA LYS A 151 4.35 7.76 23.01
C LYS A 151 4.74 7.62 21.54
N THR A 152 5.62 6.68 21.21
CA THR A 152 6.04 6.41 19.83
C THR A 152 4.86 5.97 18.96
N TYR A 153 3.90 5.22 19.51
CA TYR A 153 2.68 4.84 18.78
C TYR A 153 1.78 6.05 18.50
N MET A 154 1.69 7.00 19.43
CA MET A 154 0.90 8.23 19.26
C MET A 154 1.52 9.16 18.21
N MET A 155 2.85 9.26 18.18
CA MET A 155 3.56 10.04 17.18
C MET A 155 3.37 9.45 15.77
N ASN A 156 3.47 8.13 15.62
CA ASN A 156 3.17 7.47 14.35
C ASN A 156 1.70 7.65 13.95
N GLY A 157 0.75 7.52 14.88
CA GLY A 157 -0.66 7.76 14.56
C GLY A 157 -0.93 9.19 14.09
N ALA A 158 -0.20 10.18 14.62
CA ALA A 158 -0.28 11.55 14.12
C ALA A 158 0.32 11.71 12.71
N TRP A 159 1.39 10.96 12.39
CA TRP A 159 1.95 10.89 11.05
C TRP A 159 0.96 10.27 10.06
N ASP A 160 0.29 9.18 10.42
CA ASP A 160 -0.74 8.54 9.58
C ASP A 160 -1.90 9.50 9.27
N VAL A 161 -2.30 10.36 10.23
CA VAL A 161 -3.32 11.41 9.99
C VAL A 161 -2.86 12.41 8.93
N LEU A 162 -1.57 12.81 8.97
CA LEU A 162 -1.01 13.68 7.95
C LEU A 162 -0.97 12.99 6.59
N GLU A 163 -0.63 11.70 6.54
CA GLU A 163 -0.69 10.91 5.31
C GLU A 163 -2.10 10.87 4.72
N VAL A 164 -3.14 10.68 5.53
CA VAL A 164 -4.54 10.77 5.06
C VAL A 164 -4.81 12.13 4.40
N GLY A 165 -4.32 13.22 5.01
CA GLY A 165 -4.46 14.57 4.44
C GLY A 165 -3.73 14.72 3.10
N VAL A 166 -2.52 14.21 3.00
CA VAL A 166 -1.72 14.23 1.76
C VAL A 166 -2.36 13.39 0.66
N ILE A 167 -2.82 12.17 0.98
CA ILE A 167 -3.53 11.30 0.05
C ILE A 167 -4.80 11.99 -0.43
N TRP A 168 -5.57 12.60 0.48
CA TRP A 168 -6.78 13.29 0.10
C TRP A 168 -6.51 14.49 -0.82
N ALA A 169 -5.43 15.25 -0.62
CA ALA A 169 -5.13 16.43 -1.41
C ALA A 169 -4.43 16.13 -2.75
N TYR A 170 -3.50 15.17 -2.79
CA TYR A 170 -2.58 14.98 -3.92
C TYR A 170 -2.83 13.71 -4.73
N TRP A 171 -3.54 12.71 -4.20
CA TRP A 171 -3.78 11.49 -4.97
C TRP A 171 -4.93 11.67 -5.96
N VAL A 172 -4.67 11.22 -7.19
CA VAL A 172 -5.64 11.18 -8.28
C VAL A 172 -6.28 9.79 -8.30
N GLU A 173 -7.58 9.73 -8.59
CA GLU A 173 -8.25 8.43 -8.76
C GLU A 173 -7.87 7.84 -10.12
N THR A 174 -7.24 6.66 -10.10
CA THR A 174 -6.78 5.93 -11.29
C THR A 174 -7.77 4.86 -11.74
N LYS A 175 -8.85 4.62 -10.98
CA LYS A 175 -9.87 3.63 -11.33
C LYS A 175 -10.56 3.95 -12.66
N GLY A 176 -10.58 2.96 -13.55
CA GLY A 176 -11.34 3.01 -14.81
C GLY A 176 -10.70 3.87 -15.90
N LYS A 177 -9.49 4.39 -15.66
CA LYS A 177 -8.75 5.20 -16.63
C LYS A 177 -7.62 4.41 -17.29
N THR A 178 -7.38 4.68 -18.57
CA THR A 178 -6.17 4.18 -19.24
C THR A 178 -4.94 4.97 -18.78
N LEU A 179 -3.76 4.38 -18.96
CA LEU A 179 -2.49 5.07 -18.67
C LEU A 179 -2.34 6.37 -19.48
N GLU A 180 -2.93 6.41 -20.67
CA GLU A 180 -2.89 7.56 -21.58
C GLU A 180 -3.84 8.69 -21.12
N GLU A 181 -5.00 8.32 -20.57
CA GLU A 181 -5.93 9.27 -19.94
C GLU A 181 -5.39 9.83 -18.62
N ILE A 182 -4.59 9.04 -17.88
CA ILE A 182 -3.92 9.52 -16.66
C ILE A 182 -2.83 10.53 -17.03
N ASP A 183 -2.03 10.26 -18.06
CA ASP A 183 -1.05 11.22 -18.58
C ASP A 183 -1.73 12.53 -19.04
N GLU A 184 -2.91 12.46 -19.67
CA GLU A 184 -3.69 13.65 -20.03
C GLU A 184 -4.13 14.47 -18.80
N VAL A 185 -4.50 13.82 -17.70
CA VAL A 185 -4.87 14.50 -16.44
C VAL A 185 -3.67 15.20 -15.79
N PHE A 186 -2.46 14.67 -15.94
CA PHE A 186 -1.25 15.25 -15.37
C PHE A 186 -0.58 16.30 -16.28
N GLU A 187 -0.58 16.12 -17.60
CA GLU A 187 0.11 17.00 -18.56
C GLU A 187 -0.84 17.98 -19.26
N GLY A 188 -2.15 17.77 -19.19
CA GLY A 188 -3.17 18.62 -19.82
C GLY A 188 -3.22 18.52 -21.35
N VAL A 189 -2.49 17.56 -21.95
CA VAL A 189 -2.40 17.36 -23.40
C VAL A 189 -2.57 15.87 -23.69
N LYS A 190 -3.59 15.51 -24.48
CA LYS A 190 -3.80 14.13 -24.93
C LYS A 190 -2.76 13.76 -25.98
N HIS A 191 -1.81 12.90 -25.61
CA HIS A 191 -0.77 12.40 -26.52
C HIS A 191 -1.17 11.13 -27.29
N SER A 192 -2.39 10.63 -27.09
CA SER A 192 -2.94 9.44 -27.74
C SER A 192 -4.20 9.76 -28.55
N ASN A 193 -4.29 9.21 -29.77
CA ASN A 193 -5.48 9.32 -30.63
C ASN A 193 -6.54 8.25 -30.29
N VAL A 194 -6.33 7.49 -29.22
CA VAL A 194 -7.21 6.38 -28.82
C VAL A 194 -8.42 6.95 -28.05
N PRO A 195 -9.65 6.51 -28.39
CA PRO A 195 -10.86 6.90 -27.65
C PRO A 195 -10.82 6.46 -26.19
N ASP A 196 -11.49 7.21 -25.32
CA ASP A 196 -11.49 6.95 -23.88
C ASP A 196 -12.12 5.58 -23.57
N LEU A 197 -11.50 4.82 -22.68
CA LEU A 197 -11.87 3.42 -22.38
C LEU A 197 -13.28 3.34 -21.77
N GLU A 198 -13.68 4.35 -20.99
CA GLU A 198 -15.03 4.45 -20.44
C GLU A 198 -16.09 4.67 -21.54
N ASP A 199 -15.76 5.39 -22.61
CA ASP A 199 -16.65 5.61 -23.75
C ASP A 199 -16.74 4.39 -24.69
N VAL A 200 -15.66 3.62 -24.82
CA VAL A 200 -15.65 2.32 -25.51
C VAL A 200 -16.44 1.27 -24.71
N LEU A 201 -16.25 1.21 -23.39
CA LEU A 201 -17.00 0.29 -22.50
C LEU A 201 -18.51 0.64 -22.43
N GLN A 202 -18.86 1.93 -22.56
CA GLN A 202 -20.25 2.39 -22.67
C GLN A 202 -20.83 2.23 -24.09
N GLY A 203 -20.04 1.74 -25.05
CA GLY A 203 -20.49 1.52 -26.43
C GLY A 203 -20.82 2.80 -27.20
N LYS A 204 -20.26 3.95 -26.80
CA LYS A 204 -20.44 5.23 -27.49
C LYS A 204 -19.47 5.41 -28.67
N VAL A 205 -18.36 4.67 -28.70
CA VAL A 205 -17.34 4.75 -29.76
C VAL A 205 -16.93 3.34 -30.19
N ASP A 206 -17.13 3.03 -31.47
CA ASP A 206 -16.67 1.78 -32.10
C ASP A 206 -15.19 1.90 -32.47
N LEU A 207 -14.35 0.98 -31.98
CA LEU A 207 -12.91 0.89 -32.28
C LEU A 207 -12.60 0.77 -33.79
N GLY A 208 -13.60 0.39 -34.60
CA GLY A 208 -13.47 0.18 -36.03
C GLY A 208 -13.10 1.43 -36.83
N ASP A 209 -13.59 2.61 -36.44
CA ASP A 209 -13.30 3.86 -37.16
C ASP A 209 -11.91 4.41 -36.85
N SER A 210 -11.40 4.18 -35.63
CA SER A 210 -10.04 4.58 -35.21
C SER A 210 -8.94 3.71 -35.81
N LEU A 211 -9.18 2.40 -35.98
CA LEU A 211 -8.23 1.49 -36.66
C LEU A 211 -8.21 1.68 -38.19
N ALA A 212 -9.30 2.18 -38.78
CA ALA A 212 -9.35 2.51 -40.20
C ALA A 212 -8.46 3.72 -40.56
N PHE A 213 -8.16 4.60 -39.60
CA PHE A 213 -7.23 5.71 -39.78
C PHE A 213 -5.75 5.27 -39.72
N GLU A 214 -5.44 4.18 -39.00
CA GLU A 214 -4.08 3.67 -38.87
C GLU A 214 -3.65 2.80 -40.07
N VAL A 215 -4.61 2.16 -40.75
CA VAL A 215 -4.35 1.47 -42.03
C VAL A 215 -4.46 2.46 -43.20
N SER A 216 -3.54 3.43 -43.25
CA SER A 216 -3.28 4.12 -44.52
C SER A 216 -2.83 3.08 -45.56
N PRO A 217 -3.29 3.13 -46.83
CA PRO A 217 -2.99 2.12 -47.86
C PRO A 217 -1.50 1.88 -48.16
N THR A 218 -0.60 2.64 -47.55
CA THR A 218 0.85 2.66 -47.79
C THR A 218 1.62 1.53 -47.10
N ASP A 219 1.08 0.89 -46.06
CA ASP A 219 1.75 -0.20 -45.33
C ASP A 219 1.41 -1.61 -45.84
N ARG A 220 0.90 -1.70 -47.06
CA ARG A 220 0.71 -2.98 -47.74
C ARG A 220 2.07 -3.49 -48.20
N ILE A 221 2.77 -4.23 -47.34
CA ILE A 221 3.96 -5.00 -47.71
C ILE A 221 3.53 -6.01 -48.78
N GLU A 222 3.82 -5.71 -50.05
CA GLU A 222 3.68 -6.66 -51.14
C GLU A 222 4.65 -7.82 -50.91
N VAL A 223 4.11 -8.92 -50.36
CA VAL A 223 4.81 -10.20 -50.33
C VAL A 223 4.87 -10.71 -51.77
N THR A 224 5.99 -10.42 -52.43
CA THR A 224 6.30 -11.00 -53.75
C THR A 224 6.59 -12.50 -53.56
N PRO A 225 5.88 -13.40 -54.27
CA PRO A 225 6.18 -14.82 -54.20
C PRO A 225 7.49 -15.09 -54.95
N GLY A 226 8.51 -15.54 -54.22
CA GLY A 226 9.82 -15.90 -54.75
C GLY A 226 9.71 -17.01 -55.81
N LYS A 227 10.42 -16.81 -56.93
CA LYS A 227 10.77 -17.85 -57.90
C LYS A 227 12.09 -18.50 -57.49
#